data_AF-A0A7C3ACS5-F1
#
_entry.id   AF-A0A7C3ACS5-F1
#
_cell.length_a   1.000
_cell.length_b   1.000
_cell.length_c   1.000
_cell.angle_alpha   90.00
_cell.angle_beta   90.00
_cell.angle_gamma   90.00
#
_symmetry.space_group_name_H-M   'P 1'
#
loop_
_entity.id
_entity.type
_entity.pdbx_description
1 polymer ?
#
loop_
_entity_poly.entity_id
_entity_poly.type
_entity_poly.pdbx_seq_one_letter_code
_entity_poly.pdbx_strand_id
1 'polypeptide(L)'
;MKRARNPETILIFDISGHMAHFRKFYTNSSSLSYSFPPRPTICGLVAGILGRERDSYYEDFSLGKCGIGVSMRTPIRKITQTVNYVMTKDRYQVDGSKGGTQIPIEFVFPRAGMTLLIYRIYFWHVDETILNELSWRVKE
;
A
#
# COMPACT_ATOMS: atom_id res chain seq x y z
N MET A 1 -8.30 -21.56 -18.15
CA MET A 1 -7.12 -20.79 -17.66
C MET A 1 -6.73 -19.79 -18.75
N LYS A 2 -7.03 -18.50 -18.60
CA LYS A 2 -6.57 -17.48 -19.57
C LYS A 2 -5.06 -17.29 -19.35
N ARG A 3 -4.25 -17.55 -20.38
CA ARG A 3 -2.81 -17.24 -20.37
C ARG A 3 -2.65 -15.76 -20.00
N ALA A 4 -1.83 -15.47 -18.98
CA ALA A 4 -1.34 -14.12 -18.79
C ALA A 4 -0.61 -13.72 -20.08
N ARG A 5 -0.97 -12.59 -20.69
CA ARG A 5 -0.16 -12.01 -21.76
C ARG A 5 1.24 -11.82 -21.21
N ASN A 6 2.26 -12.27 -21.95
CA ASN A 6 3.62 -11.90 -21.61
C ASN A 6 3.75 -10.38 -21.79
N PRO A 7 4.14 -9.64 -20.75
CA PRO A 7 4.32 -8.20 -20.86
C PRO A 7 5.53 -7.90 -21.74
N GLU A 8 5.34 -7.10 -22.80
CA GLU A 8 6.42 -6.61 -23.67
C GLU A 8 7.36 -5.67 -22.91
N THR A 9 6.79 -4.85 -22.00
CA THR A 9 7.51 -3.83 -21.22
C THR A 9 6.99 -3.81 -19.78
N ILE A 10 7.88 -3.85 -18.77
CA ILE A 10 7.52 -3.78 -17.35
C ILE A 10 8.25 -2.60 -16.71
N LEU A 11 7.51 -1.77 -15.97
CA LEU A 11 8.10 -0.72 -15.13
C LEU A 11 8.49 -1.30 -13.77
N ILE A 12 9.72 -1.05 -13.34
CA ILE A 12 10.24 -1.51 -12.05
C ILE A 12 10.67 -0.30 -11.25
N PHE A 13 10.14 -0.18 -10.03
CA PHE A 13 10.51 0.88 -9.10
C PHE A 13 10.43 0.40 -7.66
N ASP A 14 11.14 1.07 -6.76
CA ASP A 14 11.19 0.73 -5.34
C ASP A 14 10.35 1.72 -4.54
N ILE A 15 9.49 1.21 -3.65
CA ILE A 15 8.81 2.01 -2.62
C ILE A 15 9.56 1.77 -1.32
N SER A 16 10.00 2.86 -0.67
CA SER A 16 10.75 2.77 0.57
C SER A 16 10.18 3.63 1.69
N GLY A 17 10.45 3.24 2.93
CA GLY A 17 10.03 3.97 4.11
C GLY A 17 10.56 3.35 5.40
N HIS A 18 10.53 4.08 6.51
CA HIS A 18 11.04 3.59 7.80
C HIS A 18 10.11 2.58 8.49
N MET A 19 8.82 2.61 8.15
CA MET A 19 7.77 1.79 8.74
C MET A 19 6.63 1.65 7.74
N ALA A 20 5.84 0.59 7.84
CA ALA A 20 4.61 0.42 7.07
C ALA A 20 3.49 -0.20 7.90
N HIS A 21 2.25 0.03 7.47
CA HIS A 21 1.07 -0.64 7.99
C HIS A 21 0.12 -0.95 6.83
N PHE A 22 0.01 -2.24 6.50
CA PHE A 22 -0.85 -2.77 5.44
C PHE A 22 -2.03 -3.50 6.07
N ARG A 23 -3.05 -2.74 6.49
CA ARG A 23 -4.15 -3.24 7.32
C ARG A 23 -4.82 -4.50 6.73
N LYS A 24 -4.99 -5.53 7.55
CA LYS A 24 -5.81 -6.71 7.23
C LYS A 24 -7.30 -6.37 7.34
N PHE A 25 -8.11 -6.88 6.41
CA PHE A 25 -9.53 -6.50 6.32
C PHE A 25 -10.43 -7.14 7.38
N TYR A 26 -9.99 -8.22 8.04
CA TYR A 26 -10.84 -9.07 8.90
C TYR A 26 -10.64 -8.85 10.40
N THR A 27 -9.87 -7.84 10.83
CA THR A 27 -9.58 -7.61 12.25
C THR A 27 -10.33 -6.40 12.78
N ASN A 28 -11.28 -6.64 13.70
CA ASN A 28 -12.19 -5.62 14.22
C ASN A 28 -11.57 -4.80 15.37
N SER A 29 -10.99 -5.49 16.38
CA SER A 29 -10.50 -4.86 17.61
C SER A 29 -9.00 -4.58 17.62
N SER A 30 -8.27 -5.11 16.64
CA SER A 30 -6.83 -4.89 16.46
C SER A 30 -6.59 -4.50 15.01
N SER A 31 -5.55 -3.70 14.78
CA SER A 31 -5.13 -3.33 13.42
C SER A 31 -3.90 -4.18 13.06
N LEU A 32 -4.11 -5.39 12.56
CA LEU A 32 -3.03 -6.25 12.09
C LEU A 32 -2.57 -5.85 10.68
N SER A 33 -1.31 -6.13 10.35
CA SER A 33 -0.72 -5.77 9.06
C SER A 33 -0.37 -7.01 8.23
N TYR A 34 -0.44 -6.92 6.90
CA TYR A 34 0.32 -7.80 6.02
C TYR A 34 1.82 -7.45 6.08
N SER A 35 2.66 -8.36 5.62
CA SER A 35 4.12 -8.18 5.58
C SER A 35 4.59 -7.35 4.39
N PHE A 36 3.77 -7.25 3.35
CA PHE A 36 4.04 -6.53 2.10
C PHE A 36 2.75 -5.88 1.62
N PRO A 37 2.82 -4.83 0.78
CA PRO A 37 1.64 -4.14 0.31
C PRO A 37 0.79 -5.09 -0.55
N PRO A 38 -0.50 -5.33 -0.19
CA PRO A 38 -1.39 -6.10 -1.04
C PRO A 38 -1.74 -5.32 -2.30
N ARG A 39 -2.26 -6.00 -3.32
CA ARG A 39 -2.62 -5.38 -4.62
C ARG A 39 -3.44 -4.09 -4.48
N PRO A 40 -4.52 -4.01 -3.67
CA PRO A 40 -5.29 -2.78 -3.54
C PRO A 40 -4.46 -1.60 -3.00
N THR A 41 -3.52 -1.86 -2.09
CA THR A 41 -2.61 -0.83 -1.58
C THR A 41 -1.71 -0.30 -2.69
N ILE A 42 -1.18 -1.17 -3.55
CA ILE A 42 -0.32 -0.75 -4.66
C ILE A 42 -1.14 0.01 -5.70
N CYS A 43 -2.34 -0.46 -6.04
CA CYS A 43 -3.25 0.25 -6.92
C CYS A 43 -3.54 1.67 -6.40
N GLY A 44 -3.83 1.81 -5.10
CA GLY A 44 -4.06 3.10 -4.46
C GLY A 44 -2.84 4.00 -4.44
N LEU A 45 -1.65 3.45 -4.16
CA LEU A 45 -0.38 4.19 -4.21
C LEU A 45 -0.09 4.71 -5.62
N VAL A 46 -0.21 3.85 -6.64
CA VAL A 46 -0.01 4.22 -8.04
C VAL A 46 -1.06 5.24 -8.50
N ALA A 47 -2.33 5.06 -8.13
CA ALA A 47 -3.39 6.03 -8.41
C ALA A 47 -3.07 7.40 -7.81
N GLY A 48 -2.57 7.43 -6.56
CA GLY A 48 -2.14 8.64 -5.88
C GLY A 48 -0.97 9.33 -6.60
N ILE A 49 0.05 8.55 -7.02
CA ILE A 49 1.16 9.07 -7.84
C ILE A 49 0.64 9.69 -9.13
N LEU A 50 -0.28 9.02 -9.82
CA LEU A 50 -0.92 9.49 -11.06
C LEU A 50 -1.96 10.61 -10.85
N GLY A 51 -2.22 11.03 -9.61
CA GLY A 51 -3.21 12.05 -9.29
C GLY A 51 -4.66 11.66 -9.64
N ARG A 52 -4.98 10.36 -9.63
CA ARG A 52 -6.34 9.87 -9.90
C ARG A 52 -7.22 10.07 -8.67
N GLU A 53 -8.47 10.47 -8.89
CA GLU A 53 -9.44 10.63 -7.81
C GLU A 53 -9.83 9.29 -7.18
N ARG A 54 -10.29 9.34 -5.94
CA ARG A 54 -10.82 8.18 -5.24
C ARG A 54 -11.95 7.55 -6.08
N ASP A 55 -11.93 6.22 -6.14
CA ASP A 55 -12.90 5.39 -6.85
C ASP A 55 -12.94 5.49 -8.39
N SER A 56 -12.05 6.29 -9.00
CA SER A 56 -11.96 6.44 -10.48
C SER A 56 -11.09 5.39 -11.19
N TYR A 57 -10.17 4.73 -10.48
CA TYR A 57 -9.06 3.96 -11.08
C TYR A 57 -9.23 2.43 -11.04
N TYR A 58 -10.33 1.91 -10.50
CA TYR A 58 -10.48 0.46 -10.28
C TYR A 58 -10.54 -0.33 -11.60
N GLU A 59 -11.22 0.21 -12.61
CA GLU A 59 -11.34 -0.45 -13.92
C GLU A 59 -10.02 -0.47 -14.69
N ASP A 60 -9.23 0.59 -14.58
CA ASP A 60 -7.89 0.67 -15.16
C ASP A 60 -6.99 -0.38 -14.50
N PHE A 61 -7.02 -0.48 -13.17
CA PHE A 61 -6.20 -1.44 -12.43
C PHE A 61 -6.88 -2.80 -12.20
N SER A 62 -7.82 -3.17 -13.05
CA SER A 62 -8.43 -4.50 -13.06
C SER A 62 -7.41 -5.59 -13.43
N LEU A 63 -7.66 -6.85 -13.01
CA LEU A 63 -6.74 -7.98 -13.24
C LEU A 63 -6.49 -8.28 -14.73
N GLY A 64 -7.41 -7.89 -15.60
CA GLY A 64 -7.27 -8.09 -17.06
C GLY A 64 -6.40 -7.03 -17.74
N LYS A 65 -6.24 -5.86 -17.13
CA LYS A 65 -5.52 -4.72 -17.71
C LYS A 65 -4.18 -4.43 -17.02
N CYS A 66 -4.05 -4.77 -15.75
CA CYS A 66 -2.92 -4.37 -14.91
C CYS A 66 -2.29 -5.55 -14.16
N GLY A 67 -0.99 -5.78 -14.37
CA GLY A 67 -0.18 -6.78 -13.70
C GLY A 67 0.68 -6.13 -12.63
N ILE A 68 0.66 -6.70 -11.41
CA ILE A 68 1.44 -6.17 -10.29
C ILE A 68 2.19 -7.33 -9.62
N GLY A 69 3.51 -7.21 -9.55
CA GLY A 69 4.39 -8.06 -8.78
C GLY A 69 5.07 -7.28 -7.65
N VAL A 70 5.39 -7.97 -6.56
CA VAL A 70 6.06 -7.37 -5.39
C VAL A 70 7.22 -8.25 -4.97
N SER A 71 8.39 -7.65 -4.77
CA SER A 71 9.54 -8.30 -4.14
C SER A 71 9.94 -7.54 -2.89
N MET A 72 10.04 -8.26 -1.77
CA MET A 72 10.59 -7.70 -0.54
C MET A 72 12.11 -7.64 -0.68
N ARG A 73 12.67 -6.43 -0.65
CA ARG A 73 14.13 -6.21 -0.78
C ARG A 73 14.83 -6.09 0.57
N THR A 74 14.07 -5.76 1.61
CA THR A 74 14.54 -5.69 3.00
C THR A 74 13.87 -6.79 3.82
N PRO A 75 14.63 -7.61 4.58
CA PRO A 75 14.08 -8.42 5.65
C PRO A 75 13.29 -7.56 6.66
N ILE A 76 12.12 -8.05 7.06
CA ILE A 76 11.21 -7.30 7.91
C ILE A 76 11.14 -7.88 9.33
N ARG A 77 10.63 -7.07 10.25
CA ARG A 77 10.11 -7.51 11.56
C ARG A 77 8.77 -6.82 11.80
N LYS A 78 7.97 -7.38 12.70
CA LYS A 78 6.69 -6.81 13.11
C LYS A 78 6.72 -6.47 14.59
N ILE A 79 6.15 -5.32 14.93
CA ILE A 79 6.02 -4.86 16.32
C ILE A 79 4.55 -4.51 16.53
N THR A 80 3.98 -4.99 17.63
CA THR A 80 2.67 -4.54 18.07
C THR A 80 2.82 -3.45 19.11
N GLN A 81 2.21 -2.29 18.87
CA GLN A 81 2.16 -1.18 19.81
C GLN A 81 0.71 -0.74 20.00
N THR A 82 0.30 -0.55 21.26
CA THR A 82 -1.00 0.02 21.57
C THR A 82 -0.97 1.52 21.37
N VAL A 83 -1.84 2.02 20.50
CA VAL A 83 -1.97 3.45 20.19
C VAL A 83 -3.30 3.97 20.73
N ASN A 84 -3.27 5.15 21.34
CA ASN A 84 -4.46 5.87 21.80
C ASN A 84 -5.05 6.66 20.62
N TYR A 85 -6.17 6.20 20.07
CA TYR A 85 -6.95 6.93 19.08
C TYR A 85 -8.01 7.80 19.73
N VAL A 86 -8.40 8.89 19.07
CA VAL A 86 -9.59 9.66 19.43
C VAL A 86 -10.85 8.83 19.17
N MET A 87 -11.80 8.84 20.10
CA MET A 87 -13.09 8.19 19.91
C MET A 87 -13.96 9.00 18.93
N THR A 88 -14.19 8.49 17.73
CA THR A 88 -14.96 9.19 16.69
C THR A 88 -16.21 8.41 16.27
N LYS A 89 -17.13 8.15 17.20
CA LYS A 89 -18.43 7.52 16.86
C LYS A 89 -19.38 8.52 16.20
N ASP A 90 -19.35 9.77 16.66
CA ASP A 90 -20.14 10.87 16.12
C ASP A 90 -19.24 12.00 15.59
N ARG A 91 -19.72 12.74 14.59
CA ARG A 91 -18.94 13.81 13.91
C ARG A 91 -18.46 14.92 14.86
N TYR A 92 -19.16 15.14 15.97
CA TYR A 92 -18.82 16.15 16.98
C TYR A 92 -17.73 15.69 17.97
N GLN A 93 -17.31 14.42 17.93
CA GLN A 93 -16.38 13.83 18.91
C GLN A 93 -14.93 13.81 18.44
N VAL A 94 -14.64 14.42 17.29
CA VAL A 94 -13.29 14.53 16.72
C VAL A 94 -12.36 15.45 17.54
N ASP A 95 -12.92 16.19 18.51
CA ASP A 95 -12.20 17.10 19.42
C ASP A 95 -11.54 16.38 20.61
N GLY A 96 -11.75 15.07 20.77
CA GLY A 96 -11.21 14.30 21.90
C GLY A 96 -11.99 14.41 23.21
N SER A 97 -13.13 15.11 23.22
CA SER A 97 -13.97 15.33 24.42
C SER A 97 -14.50 14.04 25.05
N LYS A 98 -14.61 12.95 24.28
CA LYS A 98 -15.04 11.62 24.75
C LYS A 98 -13.90 10.71 25.20
N GLY A 99 -12.67 11.22 25.25
CA GLY A 99 -11.49 10.43 25.59
C GLY A 99 -10.97 9.57 24.43
N GLY A 100 -10.07 8.64 24.76
CA GLY A 100 -9.38 7.80 23.80
C GLY A 100 -9.86 6.35 23.76
N THR A 101 -9.63 5.67 22.64
CA THR A 101 -9.71 4.22 22.50
C THR A 101 -8.31 3.65 22.27
N GLN A 102 -7.99 2.55 22.96
CA GLN A 102 -6.68 1.92 22.87
C GLN A 102 -6.74 0.79 21.86
N ILE A 103 -6.04 0.94 20.74
CA ILE A 103 -6.03 -0.06 19.68
C ILE A 103 -4.62 -0.63 19.54
N PRO A 104 -4.43 -1.94 19.71
CA PRO A 104 -3.17 -2.58 19.35
C PRO A 104 -3.00 -2.55 17.82
N ILE A 105 -1.93 -1.92 17.36
CA ILE A 105 -1.55 -1.83 15.95
C ILE A 105 -0.28 -2.65 15.72
N GLU A 106 -0.30 -3.49 14.70
CA GLU A 106 0.89 -4.16 14.19
C GLU A 106 1.54 -3.29 13.11
N PHE A 107 2.77 -2.83 13.38
CA PHE A 107 3.61 -2.12 12.43
C PHE A 107 4.64 -3.06 11.82
N VAL A 108 4.93 -2.85 10.54
CA VAL A 108 6.04 -3.48 9.83
C VAL A 108 7.24 -2.54 9.90
N PHE A 109 8.39 -3.07 10.29
CA PHE A 109 9.65 -2.36 10.37
C PHE A 109 10.74 -3.13 9.62
N PRO A 110 11.82 -2.46 9.18
CA PRO A 110 12.99 -3.17 8.72
C PRO A 110 13.59 -3.99 9.87
N ARG A 111 14.24 -5.12 9.54
CA ARG A 111 15.01 -5.91 10.51
C ARG A 111 16.01 -5.01 11.25
N ALA A 112 16.29 -5.33 12.51
CA ALA A 112 17.28 -4.61 13.29
C ALA A 112 18.62 -4.51 12.54
N GLY A 113 19.21 -3.31 12.51
CA GLY A 113 20.41 -2.99 11.72
C GLY A 113 20.13 -2.44 10.32
N MET A 114 18.88 -2.41 9.86
CA MET A 114 18.45 -1.78 8.61
C MET A 114 17.57 -0.56 8.88
N THR A 115 17.65 0.43 7.99
CA THR A 115 16.98 1.73 8.16
C THR A 115 15.67 1.85 7.37
N LEU A 116 15.57 1.17 6.22
CA LEU A 116 14.44 1.30 5.30
C LEU A 116 13.83 -0.06 4.96
N LEU A 117 12.50 -0.12 5.01
CA LEU A 117 11.72 -1.09 4.25
C LEU A 117 11.80 -0.72 2.78
N ILE A 118 12.10 -1.70 1.93
CA ILE A 118 12.15 -1.52 0.49
C ILE A 118 11.31 -2.63 -0.13
N TYR A 119 10.26 -2.22 -0.86
CA TYR A 119 9.42 -3.09 -1.66
C TYR A 119 9.61 -2.74 -3.13
N ARG A 120 10.13 -3.68 -3.91
CA ARG A 120 10.22 -3.53 -5.36
C ARG A 120 8.90 -3.88 -6.00
N ILE A 121 8.37 -2.95 -6.76
CA ILE A 121 7.14 -3.08 -7.51
C ILE A 121 7.49 -3.36 -8.97
N TYR A 122 6.88 -4.41 -9.51
CA TYR A 122 6.86 -4.72 -10.92
C TYR A 122 5.47 -4.35 -11.43
N PHE A 123 5.38 -3.34 -12.27
CA PHE A 123 4.13 -2.79 -12.75
C PHE A 123 4.03 -2.98 -14.26
N TRP A 124 2.96 -3.62 -14.69
CA TRP A 124 2.60 -3.78 -16.09
C TRP A 124 1.18 -3.30 -16.31
N HIS A 125 0.94 -2.67 -17.45
CA HIS A 125 -0.39 -2.23 -17.86
C HIS A 125 -0.58 -2.46 -19.37
N VAL A 126 -1.81 -2.78 -19.78
CA VAL A 126 -2.16 -2.98 -21.20
C VAL A 126 -2.11 -1.67 -22.00
N ASP A 127 -2.38 -0.56 -21.34
CA ASP A 127 -2.25 0.79 -21.87
C ASP A 127 -0.87 1.36 -21.49
N GLU A 128 -0.02 1.56 -22.50
CA GLU A 128 1.34 2.08 -22.35
C GLU A 128 1.37 3.54 -21.89
N THR A 129 0.30 4.31 -22.12
CA THR A 129 0.25 5.72 -21.70
C THR A 129 0.34 5.84 -20.17
N ILE A 130 -0.35 4.95 -19.44
CA ILE A 130 -0.30 4.87 -17.98
C ILE A 130 1.10 4.46 -17.50
N LEU A 131 1.74 3.52 -18.20
CA LEU A 131 3.08 3.06 -17.85
C LEU A 131 4.13 4.17 -18.05
N ASN A 132 4.01 4.92 -19.14
CA ASN A 132 4.87 6.07 -19.45
C ASN A 132 4.64 7.23 -18.47
N GLU A 133 3.38 7.57 -18.17
CA GLU A 133 3.02 8.60 -17.18
C GLU A 133 3.60 8.22 -15.80
N LEU A 134 3.39 6.98 -15.37
CA LEU A 134 3.93 6.50 -14.09
C LEU A 134 5.46 6.54 -14.09
N SER A 135 6.11 6.10 -15.18
CA SER A 135 7.57 6.15 -15.28
C SER A 135 8.13 7.56 -15.19
N TRP A 136 7.40 8.56 -15.71
CA TRP A 136 7.81 9.95 -15.62
C TRP A 136 7.68 10.46 -14.18
N ARG A 137 6.54 10.21 -13.52
CA ARG A 137 6.28 10.68 -12.15
C ARG A 137 7.16 10.05 -11.07
N VAL A 138 7.66 8.83 -11.25
CA VAL A 138 8.54 8.17 -10.26
C VAL A 138 10.02 8.55 -10.40
N LYS A 139 10.39 9.30 -11.44
CA LYS A 139 11.76 9.80 -11.63
C LYS A 139 12.00 11.18 -11.03
N GLU A 140 10.92 11.93 -10.82
CA GLU A 140 10.92 13.23 -10.14
C GLU A 140 11.09 13.06 -8.63
#